data_AF-A0A836SWL4-F1
#
_entry.id   AF-A0A836SWL4-F1
#
_cell.length_a   1.000
_cell.length_b   1.000
_cell.length_c   1.000
_cell.angle_alpha   90.00
_cell.angle_beta   90.00
_cell.angle_gamma   90.00
#
_symmetry.space_group_name_H-M   'P 1'
#
loop_
_entity.id
_entity.type
_entity.pdbx_description
1 polymer ?
#
loop_
_entity_poly.entity_id
_entity_poly.type
_entity_poly.pdbx_seq_one_letter_code
_entity_poly.pdbx_strand_id
1 'polypeptide(L)' 'MTEEKYNNQNIFISMSTIKCNKCNKPVESSDKFCPHCGVHP' A
#
# COMPACT_ATOMS: atom_id res chain seq x y z
N MET A 1 18.41 -19.69 -21.97
CA MET A 1 16.99 -19.35 -22.25
C MET A 1 16.54 -18.46 -21.11
N THR A 2 16.87 -17.16 -21.18
CA THR A 2 16.58 -16.17 -20.14
C THR A 2 15.41 -15.32 -20.59
N GLU A 3 14.27 -15.43 -19.90
CA GLU A 3 13.08 -14.61 -20.12
C GLU A 3 13.10 -13.43 -19.14
N GLU A 4 13.93 -12.44 -19.43
CA GLU A 4 13.97 -11.15 -18.72
C GLU A 4 13.22 -10.09 -19.53
N LYS A 5 11.87 -10.07 -19.52
CA LYS A 5 11.10 -8.95 -20.15
C LYS A 5 9.73 -8.66 -19.50
N TYR A 6 9.71 -7.76 -18.51
CA TYR A 6 8.65 -6.75 -18.28
C TYR A 6 9.13 -5.76 -17.20
N ASN A 7 9.05 -4.44 -17.28
CA ASN A 7 9.05 -3.44 -18.35
C ASN A 7 9.45 -2.13 -17.62
N ASN A 8 10.19 -1.27 -18.31
CA ASN A 8 10.73 0.00 -17.82
C ASN A 8 9.62 1.02 -17.52
N GLN A 9 9.26 1.18 -16.25
CA GLN A 9 8.54 2.35 -15.78
C GLN A 9 9.21 2.85 -14.50
N ASN A 10 9.59 4.12 -14.48
CA ASN A 10 9.95 4.86 -13.29
C ASN A 10 8.71 4.97 -12.38
N ILE A 11 8.35 3.87 -11.73
CA ILE A 11 7.18 3.79 -10.85
C ILE A 11 7.67 4.05 -9.43
N PHE A 12 7.47 5.27 -8.96
CA PHE A 12 7.52 5.58 -7.54
C PHE A 12 6.29 4.93 -6.86
N ILE A 13 6.30 3.60 -6.67
CA ILE A 13 5.37 2.96 -5.73
C ILE A 13 5.87 3.31 -4.33
N SER A 14 5.58 4.53 -3.88
CA SER A 14 5.71 4.89 -2.48
C SER A 14 4.63 4.17 -1.70
N MET A 15 4.94 2.94 -1.30
CA MET A 15 4.17 2.16 -0.35
C MET A 15 4.19 2.93 0.99
N SER A 16 3.28 3.89 1.10
CA SER A 16 3.26 4.88 2.17
C SER A 16 2.30 4.39 3.23
N THR A 17 2.83 3.91 4.35
CA THR A 17 1.99 3.48 5.46
C THR A 17 1.51 4.71 6.25
N ILE A 18 0.20 4.85 6.40
CA ILE A 18 -0.44 5.83 7.29
C ILE A 18 -0.91 5.15 8.59
N LYS A 19 -1.16 5.93 9.64
CA LYS A 19 -1.76 5.41 10.88
C LYS A 19 -3.27 5.56 10.82
N CYS A 20 -4.00 4.48 11.09
CA CYS A 20 -5.45 4.54 11.21
C CYS A 20 -5.86 5.41 12.40
N ASN A 21 -6.70 6.42 12.18
CA ASN A 21 -7.22 7.33 13.22
C ASN A 21 -8.03 6.63 14.33
N LYS A 22 -8.57 5.44 14.08
CA LYS A 22 -9.45 4.71 15.01
C LYS A 22 -8.71 3.68 15.85
N CYS A 23 -7.83 2.88 15.23
CA CYS A 23 -7.13 1.79 15.91
C CYS A 23 -5.63 2.06 16.12
N ASN A 24 -5.10 3.16 15.56
CA ASN A 24 -3.70 3.56 15.63
C ASN A 24 -2.70 2.55 15.03
N LYS A 25 -3.19 1.56 14.28
CA LYS A 25 -2.34 0.59 13.56
C LYS A 25 -1.89 1.16 12.22
N PRO A 26 -0.73 0.73 11.71
CA PRO A 26 -0.28 1.08 10.38
C PRO A 26 -1.20 0.45 9.32
N VAL A 27 -1.52 1.21 8.28
CA VAL A 27 -2.34 0.81 7.14
C VAL A 27 -1.70 1.37 5.87
N GLU A 28 -1.77 0.66 4.76
CA GLU A 28 -1.27 1.17 3.48
C GLU A 28 -2.13 2.37 3.04
N SER A 29 -1.51 3.46 2.58
CA SER A 29 -2.23 4.64 2.07
C SER A 29 -3.15 4.33 0.89
N SER A 30 -2.91 3.20 0.21
CA SER A 30 -3.72 2.73 -0.91
C SER A 30 -4.99 1.98 -0.47
N ASP A 31 -5.07 1.57 0.79
CA ASP A 31 -6.22 0.84 1.32
C ASP A 31 -7.40 1.78 1.59
N LYS A 32 -8.57 1.44 1.02
CA LYS A 32 -9.82 2.19 1.25
C LYS A 32 -10.38 1.98 2.66
N PHE A 33 -9.99 0.90 3.33
CA PHE A 33 -10.48 0.53 4.65
C PHE A 33 -9.35 -0.10 5.45
N CYS A 34 -9.30 0.20 6.75
CA CYS A 34 -8.32 -0.40 7.64
C CYS A 34 -8.60 -1.90 7.83
N PRO A 35 -7.64 -2.80 7.52
CA PRO A 35 -7.83 -4.25 7.63
C PRO A 35 -7.94 -4.74 9.09
N HIS A 36 -7.62 -3.88 10.06
CA HIS A 36 -7.64 -4.25 11.47
C HIS A 36 -8.96 -3.91 12.17
N CYS A 37 -9.65 -2.86 11.74
CA CYS A 37 -10.87 -2.38 12.40
C CYS A 37 -12.03 -2.08 11.44
N GLY A 38 -11.83 -2.14 10.12
CA GLY A 38 -12.87 -2.01 9.12
C GLY A 38 -13.36 -0.58 8.84
N VAL A 39 -12.77 0.45 9.47
CA VAL A 39 -13.10 1.85 9.19
C VAL A 39 -12.12 2.48 8.21
N HIS A 40 -12.47 3.62 7.61
CA HIS A 40 -11.53 4.37 6.76
C HIS A 40 -10.30 4.78 7.61
N PRO A 41 -9.06 4.52 7.14
CA PRO A 41 -7.84 4.78 7.90
C PRO A 41 -7.65 6.27 8.23
#